data_AF-A0A166AXD7-F1
#
_entry.id   AF-A0A166AXD7-F1
#
_cell.length_a   1.000
_cell.length_b   1.000
_cell.length_c   1.000
_cell.angle_alpha   90.00
_cell.angle_beta   90.00
_cell.angle_gamma   90.00
#
_symmetry.space_group_name_H-M   'P 1'
#
loop_
_entity.id
_entity.type
_entity.pdbx_description
1 polymer ?
#
loop_
_entity_poly.entity_id
_entity_poly.type
_entity_poly.pdbx_seq_one_letter_code
_entity_poly.pdbx_strand_id
1 'polypeptide(L)'
;VRETYKEDTMFKKIIDEPERHKAFCKTDDMLYTKNRAGDDVLCIPRAVANGRRLTEVVLTTAHTILGHLGAQRTGEYIRRFYWW
;
A
#
# COMPACT_ATOMS: atom_id res chain seq x y z
N VAL A 1 10.38 -1.22 6.02
CA VAL A 1 9.06 -1.41 5.35
C VAL A 1 8.38 -2.69 5.82
N ARG A 2 9.03 -3.87 5.84
CA ARG A 2 8.39 -5.10 6.34
C ARG A 2 7.99 -5.03 7.81
N GLU A 3 8.89 -4.57 8.68
CA GLU A 3 8.57 -4.45 10.11
C GLU A 3 7.46 -3.42 10.41
N THR A 4 7.26 -2.44 9.52
CA THR A 4 6.31 -1.35 9.77
C THR A 4 4.85 -1.77 9.65
N TYR A 5 4.55 -2.95 9.11
CA TYR A 5 3.18 -3.48 9.15
C TYR A 5 2.68 -3.74 10.57
N LYS A 6 3.59 -4.04 11.52
CA LYS A 6 3.25 -4.25 12.94
C LYS A 6 2.90 -2.95 13.66
N GLU A 7 3.36 -1.82 13.12
CA GLU A 7 3.13 -0.48 13.66
C GLU A 7 1.83 0.13 13.10
N ASP A 8 1.36 -0.36 11.96
CA ASP A 8 0.09 0.05 11.36
C ASP A 8 -1.08 -0.67 12.02
N THR A 9 -1.98 0.08 12.67
CA THR A 9 -3.12 -0.48 13.43
C THR A 9 -4.03 -1.38 12.58
N MET A 10 -4.18 -1.10 11.29
CA MET A 10 -5.00 -1.93 10.40
C MET A 10 -4.23 -3.19 9.99
N PHE A 11 -3.01 -3.04 9.50
CA PHE A 11 -2.25 -4.20 9.01
C PHE A 11 -1.79 -5.13 10.13
N LYS A 12 -1.56 -4.60 11.33
CA LYS A 12 -1.34 -5.41 12.53
C LYS A 12 -2.48 -6.39 12.76
N LYS A 13 -3.74 -5.94 12.75
CA LYS A 13 -4.91 -6.82 12.91
C LYS A 13 -5.00 -7.89 11.82
N ILE A 14 -4.67 -7.51 10.58
CA ILE A 14 -4.67 -8.44 9.45
C ILE A 14 -3.59 -9.50 9.60
N ILE A 15 -2.41 -9.14 10.09
CA ILE A 15 -1.30 -10.07 10.34
C ILE A 15 -1.59 -10.96 11.55
N ASP A 16 -2.21 -10.42 12.61
CA ASP A 16 -2.52 -11.14 13.83
C ASP A 16 -3.68 -12.13 13.63
N GLU A 17 -4.65 -11.82 12.76
CA GLU A 17 -5.86 -12.62 12.52
C GLU A 17 -6.13 -12.89 11.01
N PRO A 18 -5.19 -13.51 10.26
CA PRO A 18 -5.27 -13.60 8.79
C PRO A 18 -6.51 -14.37 8.30
N GLU A 19 -6.99 -15.35 9.06
CA GLU A 19 -8.19 -16.13 8.71
C GLU A 19 -9.48 -15.29 8.65
N ARG A 20 -9.53 -14.17 9.41
CA ARG A 20 -10.65 -13.22 9.40
C ARG A 20 -10.54 -12.20 8.27
N HIS A 21 -9.38 -12.13 7.61
CA HIS A 21 -9.04 -11.11 6.63
C HIS A 21 -8.67 -11.75 5.28
N LYS A 22 -9.52 -12.65 4.78
CA LYS A 22 -9.31 -13.43 3.53
C LYS A 22 -9.08 -12.62 2.25
N ALA A 23 -9.42 -11.32 2.26
CA ALA A 23 -9.14 -10.40 1.16
C ALA A 23 -7.65 -10.00 1.08
N PHE A 24 -6.85 -10.37 2.09
CA PHE A 24 -5.43 -10.08 2.17
C PHE A 24 -4.64 -11.38 2.17
N CYS A 25 -3.46 -11.33 1.56
CA CYS A 25 -2.48 -12.41 1.61
C CYS A 25 -1.11 -11.86 1.99
N LYS A 26 -0.35 -12.65 2.75
CA LYS A 26 1.02 -12.32 3.15
C LYS A 26 1.99 -13.17 2.35
N THR A 27 2.91 -12.52 1.63
CA THR A 27 3.96 -13.16 0.83
C THR A 27 5.28 -12.41 1.10
N ASP A 28 6.34 -13.14 1.45
CA ASP A 28 7.68 -12.56 1.74
C ASP A 28 7.66 -11.36 2.71
N ASP A 29 6.87 -11.49 3.79
CA ASP A 29 6.66 -10.44 4.79
C ASP A 29 6.05 -9.12 4.28
N MET A 30 5.40 -9.20 3.13
CA MET A 30 4.62 -8.11 2.55
C MET A 30 3.16 -8.52 2.46
N LEU A 31 2.27 -7.55 2.61
CA LEU A 31 0.83 -7.77 2.56
C LEU A 31 0.29 -7.31 1.20
N TYR A 32 -0.56 -8.11 0.60
CA TYR A 32 -1.20 -7.85 -0.68
C TYR A 32 -2.71 -7.96 -0.53
N THR A 33 -3.43 -7.26 -1.40
CA THR A 33 -4.88 -7.41 -1.59
C THR A 33 -5.22 -7.30 -3.08
N LYS A 34 -6.48 -7.53 -3.43
CA LYS A 34 -6.96 -7.45 -4.81
C LYS A 34 -7.48 -6.06 -5.11
N ASN A 35 -7.01 -5.45 -6.20
CA ASN A 35 -7.60 -4.21 -6.71
C ASN A 35 -8.97 -4.49 -7.38
N ARG A 36 -9.64 -3.45 -7.90
CA ARG A 36 -10.93 -3.59 -8.60
C ARG A 36 -10.87 -4.44 -9.88
N ALA A 37 -9.68 -4.56 -10.49
CA ALA A 37 -9.46 -5.39 -11.67
C ALA A 37 -9.10 -6.85 -11.31
N GLY A 38 -8.91 -7.17 -10.02
CA GLY A 38 -8.52 -8.51 -9.56
C GLY A 38 -7.01 -8.76 -9.53
N ASP A 39 -6.18 -7.74 -9.73
CA ASP A 39 -4.73 -7.87 -9.62
C ASP A 39 -4.27 -7.78 -8.16
N ASP A 40 -3.21 -8.51 -7.82
CA ASP A 40 -2.54 -8.34 -6.53
C ASP A 40 -1.81 -7.00 -6.47
N VAL A 41 -2.13 -6.22 -5.45
CA VAL A 41 -1.52 -4.91 -5.19
C VAL A 41 -0.93 -4.88 -3.79
N LEU A 42 0.21 -4.20 -3.66
CA LEU A 42 0.95 -4.13 -2.41
C LEU A 42 0.25 -3.18 -1.43
N CYS A 43 0.00 -3.64 -0.22
CA CYS A 43 -0.51 -2.81 0.86
C CYS A 43 0.61 -1.92 1.41
N ILE A 44 0.41 -0.60 1.45
CA ILE A 44 1.41 0.33 1.95
C ILE A 44 1.06 0.74 3.39
N PRO A 45 1.86 0.33 4.41
CA PRO A 45 1.61 0.72 5.78
C PRO A 45 1.72 2.24 5.97
N ARG A 46 0.90 2.79 6.85
CA ARG A 46 0.92 4.19 7.28
C ARG A 46 2.08 4.43 8.24
N ALA A 47 3.28 4.18 7.76
CA ALA A 47 4.52 4.30 8.52
C ALA A 47 5.44 5.37 7.93
N VAL A 48 6.39 5.80 8.75
CA VAL A 48 7.44 6.73 8.38
C VAL A 48 8.73 5.93 8.13
N ALA A 49 9.32 6.09 6.96
CA ALA A 49 10.63 5.56 6.64
C ALA A 49 11.53 6.70 6.19
N ASN A 50 12.73 6.81 6.77
CA ASN A 50 13.71 7.86 6.45
C ASN A 50 13.11 9.28 6.54
N GLY A 51 12.29 9.54 7.58
CA GLY A 51 11.69 10.85 7.82
C GLY A 51 10.50 11.21 6.93
N ARG A 52 10.06 10.32 6.03
CA ARG A 52 8.91 10.55 5.14
C ARG A 52 7.88 9.46 5.27
N ARG A 53 6.60 9.80 5.09
CA ARG A 53 5.53 8.79 5.07
C ARG A 53 5.67 7.93 3.81
N LEU A 54 5.51 6.62 3.91
CA LEU A 54 5.59 5.74 2.74
C LEU A 54 4.56 6.12 1.66
N THR A 55 3.34 6.49 2.09
CA THR A 55 2.29 6.97 1.18
C THR A 55 2.67 8.28 0.48
N GLU A 56 3.38 9.18 1.16
CA GLU A 56 3.90 10.42 0.56
C GLU A 56 4.97 10.14 -0.49
N VAL A 57 5.87 9.18 -0.22
CA VAL A 57 6.86 8.73 -1.21
C VAL A 57 6.15 8.19 -2.45
N VAL A 58 5.18 7.29 -2.30
CA VAL A 58 4.40 6.74 -3.42
C VAL A 58 3.67 7.83 -4.21
N LEU A 59 2.99 8.76 -3.52
CA LEU A 59 2.28 9.87 -4.15
C LEU A 59 3.21 10.79 -4.95
N THR A 60 4.32 11.20 -4.33
CA THR A 60 5.30 12.12 -4.94
C THR A 60 5.93 11.46 -6.18
N THR A 61 6.38 10.22 -6.05
CA THR A 61 7.01 9.48 -7.15
C THR A 61 6.04 9.28 -8.31
N ALA A 62 4.80 8.87 -8.04
CA ALA A 62 3.79 8.70 -9.10
C ALA A 62 3.46 10.03 -9.80
N HIS A 63 3.30 11.11 -9.04
CA HIS A 63 3.02 12.43 -9.60
C HIS A 63 4.16 12.92 -10.51
N THR A 64 5.42 12.72 -10.10
CA THR A 64 6.59 13.07 -10.92
C THR A 64 6.69 12.20 -12.17
N ILE A 65 6.54 10.86 -12.05
CA ILE A 65 6.65 9.92 -13.20
C ILE A 65 5.61 10.22 -14.27
N LEU A 66 4.39 10.61 -13.88
CA LEU A 66 3.31 10.91 -14.81
C LEU A 66 3.44 12.28 -15.47
N GLY A 67 4.43 13.10 -15.11
CA GLY A 67 4.58 14.45 -15.63
C GLY A 67 3.59 15.43 -15.00
N HIS A 68 3.43 15.36 -13.68
CA HIS A 68 2.61 16.28 -12.88
C HIS A 68 1.11 16.26 -13.19
N LEU A 69 0.56 15.10 -13.59
CA LEU A 69 -0.88 14.97 -13.78
C LEU A 69 -1.65 15.21 -12.48
N GLY A 70 -2.87 15.71 -12.62
CA GLY A 70 -3.76 16.00 -11.50
C GLY A 70 -4.04 14.79 -10.60
N ALA A 71 -4.59 15.07 -9.43
CA ALA A 71 -4.80 14.08 -8.36
C ALA A 71 -5.59 12.84 -8.82
N GLN A 72 -6.59 13.01 -9.69
CA GLN A 72 -7.37 11.88 -10.22
C GLN A 72 -6.49 10.88 -10.98
N ARG A 73 -5.72 11.35 -11.97
CA ARG A 73 -4.86 10.51 -12.81
C ARG A 73 -3.75 9.86 -12.01
N THR A 74 -3.16 10.62 -11.08
CA THR A 74 -2.15 10.10 -10.15
C THR A 74 -2.72 8.98 -9.28
N GLY A 75 -3.92 9.18 -8.71
CA GLY A 75 -4.60 8.16 -7.90
C GLY A 75 -5.03 6.92 -8.71
N GLU A 76 -5.50 7.11 -9.94
CA GLU A 76 -5.82 6.01 -10.86
C GLU A 76 -4.59 5.15 -11.17
N TYR A 77 -3.44 5.78 -11.42
CA TYR A 77 -2.18 5.08 -11.66
C TYR A 77 -1.72 4.31 -10.42
N ILE A 78 -1.73 4.94 -9.25
CA ILE A 78 -1.25 4.31 -8.02
C ILE A 78 -2.07 3.07 -7.64
N ARG A 79 -3.41 3.13 -7.77
CA ARG A 79 -4.31 2.02 -7.43
C ARG A 79 -4.12 0.77 -8.29
N ARG A 80 -3.34 0.84 -9.37
CA ARG A 80 -2.92 -0.33 -10.15
C ARG A 80 -1.89 -1.19 -9.43
N PHE A 81 -1.14 -0.60 -8.49
CA PHE A 81 0.01 -1.26 -7.86
C PHE A 81 -0.06 -1.30 -6.34
N TYR A 82 -0.77 -0.35 -5.72
CA TYR A 82 -0.74 -0.13 -4.27
C TYR A 82 -2.13 0.05 -3.67
N TRP A 83 -2.26 -0.25 -2.36
CA TRP A 83 -3.46 -0.10 -1.55
C TRP A 83 -3.15 0.41 -0.13
N TRP A 84 -3.94 1.31 0.45
CA TRP A 84 -3.83 1.79 1.85
C TRP A 84 -5.09 2.54 2.34
#